data_AF-A0A1L9NMC9-F1
#
_entry.id   AF-A0A1L9NMC9-F1
#
_cell.length_a   1.000
_cell.length_b   1.000
_cell.length_c   1.000
_cell.angle_alpha   90.00
_cell.angle_beta   90.00
_cell.angle_gamma   90.00
#
_symmetry.space_group_name_H-M   'P 1'
#
loop_
_entity.id
_entity.type
_entity.pdbx_description
1 polymer ?
#
loop_
_entity_poly.entity_id
_entity_poly.type
_entity_poly.pdbx_seq_one_letter_code
_entity_poly.pdbx_strand_id
1 'polypeptide(L)'
;MEGFNRSEFLGTVFESTKRYGNLQPIGLGVYGLVCSAHDQITGQAVAIKKVIKPFETATVAKRTFREVKLLKHFRHENLIGLCDIFVSPLEDIYLVTELLATDLNRLMRSKPLEPQFVQYFTYQILRGLKYIHSAGVIHRDLKPSNILVNENCDLKICDFGLARVKEHQMTGYVSTRYYRAPEIMLTWQRYGVEVDLWSTGCILAEMLSGKPLFPGKDHINQFYLIIDLLGNPPHEVIDRICSKNTVQIVKSLGNRQPRCLRTMFSSVDEAAVDLLDKFLVFDPHARISASNALEHRYLQIYHDPTDEPSVERPFDWSFDGARLSKETLKLMMHVSSVYAEVLDYHQSDELAHPVTLAEEPMSGADLLPNFSTFPVPGRETDTNPDSTFSLLEPWSTWDIGGLDLSLPASDYVDPAGPSLPTTIG
;
A
#
# COMPACT_ATOMS: atom_id res chain seq x y z
N MET A 1 -3.14 25.69 -23.17
CA MET A 1 -2.82 24.59 -24.11
C MET A 1 -1.32 24.45 -24.34
N GLU A 2 -0.49 25.41 -23.93
CA GLU A 2 0.95 25.23 -23.77
C GLU A 2 1.24 24.51 -22.44
N GLY A 3 2.15 23.53 -22.44
CA GLY A 3 2.68 22.94 -21.20
C GLY A 3 2.68 21.40 -21.09
N PHE A 4 1.92 20.69 -21.93
CA PHE A 4 1.87 19.22 -21.93
C PHE A 4 2.63 18.59 -23.09
N ASN A 5 3.41 17.55 -22.79
CA ASN A 5 4.05 16.64 -23.74
C ASN A 5 3.20 15.38 -23.86
N ARG A 6 3.08 14.87 -25.09
CA ARG A 6 2.38 13.61 -25.38
C ARG A 6 3.39 12.51 -25.67
N SER A 7 3.23 11.39 -25.00
CA SER A 7 3.95 10.15 -25.26
C SER A 7 2.94 9.03 -25.47
N GLU A 8 3.31 8.01 -26.23
CA GLU A 8 2.46 6.84 -26.42
C GLU A 8 3.19 5.61 -25.90
N PHE A 9 2.58 4.92 -24.96
CA PHE A 9 3.11 3.71 -24.36
C PHE A 9 2.05 2.62 -24.45
N LEU A 10 2.35 1.51 -25.12
CA LEU A 10 1.48 0.33 -25.16
C LEU A 10 0.04 0.67 -25.62
N GLY A 11 -0.09 1.57 -26.62
CA GLY A 11 -1.37 2.04 -27.15
C GLY A 11 -2.14 3.02 -26.24
N THR A 12 -1.53 3.47 -25.14
CA THR A 12 -2.09 4.47 -24.24
C THR A 12 -1.35 5.80 -24.41
N VAL A 13 -2.10 6.84 -24.79
CA VAL A 13 -1.59 8.22 -24.80
C VAL A 13 -1.37 8.70 -23.37
N PHE A 14 -0.17 9.16 -23.06
CA PHE A 14 0.22 9.70 -21.76
C PHE A 14 0.56 11.19 -21.93
N GLU A 15 -0.21 12.06 -21.29
CA GLU A 15 -0.05 13.52 -21.36
C GLU A 15 0.59 14.01 -20.06
N SER A 16 1.87 14.36 -20.10
CA SER A 16 2.65 14.82 -18.94
C SER A 16 3.00 16.29 -19.06
N THR A 17 3.24 16.99 -17.95
CA THR A 17 3.74 18.36 -17.98
C THR A 17 5.26 18.39 -18.26
N LYS A 18 5.81 19.54 -18.67
CA LYS A 18 7.26 19.71 -18.87
C LYS A 18 8.10 19.43 -17.61
N ARG A 19 7.50 19.51 -16.42
CA ARG A 19 8.12 19.19 -15.13
C ARG A 19 8.65 17.76 -15.08
N TYR A 20 7.96 16.82 -15.71
CA TYR A 20 8.27 15.40 -15.62
C TYR A 20 9.05 14.93 -16.85
N GLY A 21 10.36 14.76 -16.70
CA GLY A 21 11.26 14.26 -17.74
C GLY A 21 11.44 12.74 -17.70
N ASN A 22 12.05 12.19 -18.77
CA ASN A 22 12.49 10.80 -18.85
C ASN A 22 11.42 9.75 -18.50
N LEU A 23 10.21 9.91 -19.02
CA LEU A 23 9.11 8.98 -18.78
C LEU A 23 9.45 7.57 -19.25
N GLN A 24 9.33 6.59 -18.35
CA GLN A 24 9.48 5.17 -18.66
C GLN A 24 8.32 4.37 -18.09
N PRO A 25 7.65 3.51 -18.87
CA PRO A 25 6.56 2.67 -18.37
C PRO A 25 7.10 1.62 -17.38
N ILE A 26 6.54 1.55 -16.17
CA ILE A 26 6.96 0.59 -15.12
C ILE A 26 5.87 -0.43 -14.74
N GLY A 27 4.62 -0.15 -15.10
CA GLY A 27 3.52 -1.09 -14.87
C GLY A 27 2.23 -0.74 -15.58
N LEU A 28 1.50 -1.77 -16.01
CA LEU A 28 0.12 -1.70 -16.47
C LEU A 28 -0.77 -2.30 -15.37
N GLY A 29 -1.48 -1.45 -14.63
CA GLY A 29 -2.46 -1.88 -13.64
C GLY A 29 -3.87 -1.93 -14.23
N VAL A 30 -4.80 -2.55 -13.48
CA VAL A 30 -6.25 -2.57 -13.81
C VAL A 30 -6.84 -1.16 -13.95
N TYR A 31 -6.19 -0.15 -13.35
CA TYR A 31 -6.68 1.23 -13.28
C TYR A 31 -5.84 2.22 -14.10
N GLY A 32 -4.86 1.72 -14.85
CA GLY A 32 -4.12 2.54 -15.81
C GLY A 32 -2.61 2.27 -15.84
N LEU A 33 -1.95 3.05 -16.68
CA LEU A 33 -0.51 3.00 -16.91
C LEU A 33 0.23 3.79 -15.82
N VAL A 34 1.28 3.20 -15.28
CA VAL A 34 2.21 3.86 -14.36
C VAL A 34 3.55 4.02 -15.07
N CYS A 35 4.06 5.25 -15.09
CA CYS A 35 5.39 5.57 -15.60
C CYS A 35 6.27 6.09 -14.46
N SER A 36 7.55 5.72 -14.44
CA SER A 36 8.54 6.51 -13.71
C SER A 36 8.87 7.78 -14.48
N ALA A 37 9.25 8.83 -13.78
CA ALA A 37 9.74 10.07 -14.34
C ALA A 37 10.76 10.72 -13.41
N HIS A 38 11.51 11.68 -13.93
CA HIS A 38 12.35 12.58 -13.14
C HIS A 38 11.64 13.92 -12.99
N ASP A 39 11.32 14.32 -11.76
CA ASP A 39 10.78 15.64 -11.47
C ASP A 39 11.88 16.70 -11.56
N GLN A 40 11.78 17.59 -12.55
CA GLN A 40 12.76 18.63 -12.81
C GLN A 40 12.77 19.74 -11.75
N ILE A 41 11.72 19.88 -10.94
CA ILE A 41 11.66 20.89 -9.87
C ILE A 41 12.33 20.35 -8.61
N THR A 42 11.95 19.16 -8.17
CA THR A 42 12.47 18.57 -6.92
C THR A 42 13.77 17.78 -7.10
N GLY A 43 14.12 17.41 -8.34
CA GLY A 43 15.24 16.54 -8.66
C GLY A 43 15.03 15.08 -8.25
N GLN A 44 13.81 14.70 -7.86
CA GLN A 44 13.49 13.36 -7.36
C GLN A 44 12.92 12.46 -8.46
N ALA A 45 13.17 11.16 -8.33
CA ALA A 45 12.49 10.15 -9.14
C ALA A 45 11.06 9.94 -8.60
N VAL A 46 10.08 9.95 -9.50
CA VAL A 46 8.65 9.85 -9.15
C VAL A 46 7.96 8.77 -9.97
N ALA A 47 6.85 8.25 -9.44
CA ALA A 47 5.92 7.40 -10.15
C ALA A 47 4.66 8.20 -10.50
N ILE A 48 4.25 8.16 -11.76
CA ILE A 48 3.08 8.87 -12.28
C ILE A 48 2.06 7.85 -12.75
N LYS A 49 0.97 7.73 -12.01
CA LYS A 49 -0.17 6.87 -12.34
C LYS A 49 -1.20 7.66 -13.13
N LYS A 50 -1.43 7.26 -14.38
CA LYS A 50 -2.54 7.77 -15.20
C LYS A 50 -3.83 7.05 -14.82
N VAL A 51 -4.83 7.78 -14.35
CA VAL A 51 -6.20 7.29 -14.20
C VAL A 51 -6.97 7.58 -15.49
N ILE A 52 -7.26 6.53 -16.25
CA ILE A 52 -7.90 6.64 -17.57
C ILE A 52 -9.41 6.86 -17.39
N LYS A 53 -9.98 7.83 -18.12
CA LYS A 53 -11.43 8.14 -18.11
C LYS A 53 -12.01 8.20 -16.68
N PRO A 54 -11.42 8.99 -15.75
CA PRO A 54 -11.84 9.01 -14.35
C PRO A 54 -13.29 9.46 -14.17
N PHE A 55 -13.88 10.06 -15.20
CA PHE A 55 -15.24 10.57 -15.21
C PHE A 55 -16.22 9.72 -16.02
N GLU A 56 -15.88 8.51 -16.45
CA GLU A 56 -16.78 7.69 -17.28
C GLU A 56 -18.13 7.43 -16.59
N THR A 57 -18.10 7.09 -15.29
CA THR A 57 -19.29 6.89 -14.46
C THR A 57 -19.14 7.60 -13.11
N ALA A 58 -20.25 7.91 -12.45
CA ALA A 58 -20.23 8.48 -11.09
C ALA A 58 -19.49 7.57 -10.09
N THR A 59 -19.58 6.25 -10.26
CA THR A 59 -18.87 5.26 -9.43
C THR A 59 -17.36 5.37 -9.59
N VAL A 60 -16.87 5.47 -10.84
CA VAL A 60 -15.43 5.64 -11.12
C VAL A 60 -14.95 7.00 -10.62
N ALA A 61 -15.69 8.08 -10.88
CA ALA A 61 -15.32 9.42 -10.41
C ALA A 61 -15.23 9.49 -8.88
N LYS A 62 -16.19 8.89 -8.18
CA LYS A 62 -16.21 8.82 -6.71
C LYS A 62 -15.10 7.90 -6.17
N ARG A 63 -14.70 6.90 -6.94
CA ARG A 63 -13.52 6.07 -6.63
C ARG A 63 -12.25 6.90 -6.69
N THR A 64 -12.00 7.57 -7.80
CA THR A 64 -10.81 8.40 -8.02
C THR A 64 -10.72 9.53 -7.00
N PHE A 65 -11.83 10.24 -6.76
CA PHE A 65 -11.86 11.33 -5.78
C PHE A 65 -11.49 10.87 -4.36
N ARG A 66 -11.95 9.68 -3.96
CA ARG A 66 -11.60 9.11 -2.66
C ARG A 66 -10.13 8.75 -2.56
N GLU A 67 -9.57 8.15 -3.62
CA GLU A 67 -8.14 7.84 -3.69
C GLU A 67 -7.30 9.13 -3.50
N VAL A 68 -7.65 10.20 -4.23
CA VAL A 68 -7.02 11.52 -4.06
C VAL A 68 -7.14 12.04 -2.64
N LYS A 69 -8.34 11.99 -2.04
CA LYS A 69 -8.57 12.50 -0.67
C LYS A 69 -7.78 11.72 0.38
N LEU A 70 -7.70 10.39 0.27
CA LEU A 70 -6.95 9.56 1.20
C LEU A 70 -5.43 9.78 1.05
N LEU A 71 -4.93 9.80 -0.18
CA LEU A 71 -3.51 10.05 -0.45
C LEU A 71 -3.05 11.44 -0.01
N LYS A 72 -3.92 12.46 -0.07
CA LYS A 72 -3.62 13.80 0.46
C LYS A 72 -3.69 13.88 1.99
N HIS A 73 -4.51 13.03 2.62
CA HIS A 73 -4.75 13.09 4.06
C HIS A 73 -3.69 12.35 4.86
N PHE A 74 -3.28 11.16 4.40
CA PHE A 74 -2.35 10.35 5.16
C PHE A 74 -0.89 10.78 4.95
N ARG A 75 -0.18 10.93 6.06
CA ARG A 75 1.26 11.21 6.11
C ARG A 75 1.88 10.23 7.10
N HIS A 76 2.50 9.18 6.58
CA HIS A 76 3.08 8.11 7.36
C HIS A 76 4.15 7.42 6.52
N GLU A 77 5.28 7.04 7.12
CA GLU A 77 6.42 6.50 6.36
C GLU A 77 6.07 5.20 5.64
N ASN A 78 5.22 4.36 6.24
CA ASN A 78 4.77 3.10 5.64
C ASN A 78 3.51 3.22 4.75
N LEU A 79 3.10 4.42 4.37
CA LEU A 79 2.01 4.65 3.41
C LEU A 79 2.54 5.48 2.24
N ILE A 80 2.07 5.19 1.03
CA ILE A 80 2.44 5.99 -0.15
C ILE A 80 1.83 7.40 -0.04
N GLY A 81 2.65 8.42 -0.25
CA GLY A 81 2.23 9.82 -0.25
C GLY A 81 1.96 10.35 -1.66
N LEU A 82 1.01 11.29 -1.77
CA LEU A 82 0.85 12.10 -3.00
C LEU A 82 1.86 13.24 -3.00
N CYS A 83 2.71 13.28 -4.01
CA CYS A 83 3.63 14.39 -4.26
C CYS A 83 2.94 15.50 -5.06
N ASP A 84 2.25 15.14 -6.14
CA ASP A 84 1.58 16.08 -7.03
C ASP A 84 0.35 15.43 -7.70
N ILE A 85 -0.55 16.25 -8.23
CA ILE A 85 -1.72 15.84 -8.99
C ILE A 85 -2.04 16.87 -10.08
N PHE A 86 -2.16 16.40 -11.32
CA PHE A 86 -2.54 17.23 -12.45
C PHE A 86 -3.61 16.58 -13.32
N VAL A 87 -4.35 17.42 -14.05
CA VAL A 87 -5.38 16.99 -15.00
C VAL A 87 -4.93 17.37 -16.41
N SER A 88 -4.95 16.40 -17.33
CA SER A 88 -4.51 16.66 -18.70
C SER A 88 -5.62 17.28 -19.57
N PRO A 89 -5.29 17.79 -20.77
CA PRO A 89 -6.28 18.30 -21.72
C PRO A 89 -7.35 17.27 -22.12
N LEU A 90 -7.02 15.97 -22.10
CA LEU A 90 -7.98 14.88 -22.31
C LEU A 90 -8.82 14.53 -21.07
N GLU A 91 -8.72 15.33 -20.01
CA GLU A 91 -9.45 15.17 -18.74
C GLU A 91 -9.11 13.88 -17.99
N ASP A 92 -7.95 13.28 -18.30
CA ASP A 92 -7.37 12.21 -17.50
C ASP A 92 -6.68 12.81 -16.25
N ILE A 93 -6.70 12.07 -15.14
CA ILE A 93 -6.08 12.48 -13.88
C ILE A 93 -4.75 11.73 -13.74
N TYR A 94 -3.70 12.46 -13.35
CA TYR A 94 -2.39 11.91 -13.09
C TYR A 94 -2.04 12.11 -11.62
N LEU A 95 -1.74 11.01 -10.94
CA LEU A 95 -1.32 11.00 -9.54
C LEU A 95 0.18 10.78 -9.52
N VAL A 96 0.92 11.71 -8.91
CA VAL A 96 2.37 11.63 -8.78
C VAL A 96 2.71 11.25 -7.35
N THR A 97 3.46 10.19 -7.18
CA THR A 97 3.96 9.72 -5.88
C THR A 97 5.47 9.54 -5.95
N GLU A 98 6.10 9.28 -4.81
CA GLU A 98 7.46 8.77 -4.78
C GLU A 98 7.58 7.46 -5.58
N LEU A 99 8.75 7.27 -6.20
CA LEU A 99 9.11 6.04 -6.90
C LEU A 99 9.78 5.06 -5.94
N LEU A 100 9.25 3.83 -5.84
CA LEU A 100 9.90 2.73 -5.14
C LEU A 100 10.44 1.71 -6.13
N ALA A 101 11.47 0.98 -5.71
CA ALA A 101 12.23 0.07 -6.57
C ALA A 101 11.39 -1.11 -7.09
N THR A 102 10.54 -1.69 -6.23
CA THR A 102 9.72 -2.86 -6.60
C THR A 102 8.48 -2.97 -5.72
N ASP A 103 7.69 -4.03 -5.96
CA ASP A 103 6.60 -4.46 -5.08
C ASP A 103 6.94 -5.81 -4.43
N LEU A 104 6.33 -6.08 -3.26
CA LEU A 104 6.60 -7.29 -2.48
C LEU A 104 6.28 -8.57 -3.28
N ASN A 105 5.31 -8.53 -4.20
CA ASN A 105 4.97 -9.66 -5.05
C ASN A 105 6.09 -10.00 -6.04
N ARG A 106 6.70 -9.00 -6.67
CA ARG A 106 7.88 -9.17 -7.52
C ARG A 106 9.10 -9.61 -6.70
N LEU A 107 9.30 -9.03 -5.52
CA LEU A 107 10.42 -9.37 -4.64
C LEU A 107 10.38 -10.85 -4.20
N MET A 108 9.21 -11.35 -3.77
CA MET A 108 9.06 -12.76 -3.36
C MET A 108 9.20 -13.75 -4.52
N ARG A 109 8.90 -13.32 -5.77
CA ARG A 109 9.11 -14.16 -6.97
C ARG A 109 10.57 -14.25 -7.38
N SER A 110 11.37 -13.22 -7.13
CA SER A 110 12.77 -13.21 -7.54
C SER A 110 13.65 -14.01 -6.58
N LYS A 111 13.41 -13.91 -5.28
CA LYS A 111 14.16 -14.65 -4.26
C LYS A 111 13.32 -14.94 -3.01
N PRO A 112 13.58 -16.07 -2.32
CA PRO A 112 13.06 -16.29 -0.98
C PRO A 112 13.50 -15.17 -0.04
N LEU A 113 12.61 -14.73 0.86
CA LEU A 113 12.91 -13.73 1.86
C LEU A 113 13.58 -14.36 3.08
N GLU A 114 14.63 -13.72 3.59
CA GLU A 114 15.21 -14.13 4.86
C GLU A 114 14.28 -13.78 6.02
N PRO A 115 14.29 -14.56 7.13
CA PRO A 115 13.35 -14.36 8.24
C PRO A 115 13.33 -12.95 8.82
N GLN A 116 14.49 -12.28 8.89
CA GLN A 116 14.62 -10.90 9.37
C GLN A 116 13.84 -9.89 8.51
N PHE A 117 13.85 -10.07 7.18
CA PHE A 117 13.08 -9.22 6.28
C PHE A 117 11.58 -9.50 6.39
N VAL A 118 11.19 -10.77 6.56
CA VAL A 118 9.77 -11.11 6.80
C VAL A 118 9.25 -10.42 8.07
N GLN A 119 10.03 -10.44 9.14
CA GLN A 119 9.72 -9.79 10.41
C GLN A 119 9.61 -8.26 10.24
N TYR A 120 10.59 -7.64 9.58
CA TYR A 120 10.63 -6.20 9.35
C TYR A 120 9.49 -5.71 8.44
N PHE A 121 9.20 -6.43 7.36
CA PHE A 121 8.06 -6.11 6.49
C PHE A 121 6.73 -6.28 7.22
N THR A 122 6.59 -7.31 8.06
CA THR A 122 5.39 -7.50 8.87
C THR A 122 5.18 -6.34 9.85
N TYR A 123 6.24 -5.90 10.54
CA TYR A 123 6.22 -4.73 11.42
C TYR A 123 5.73 -3.48 10.67
N GLN A 124 6.37 -3.14 9.55
CA GLN A 124 6.04 -1.95 8.77
C GLN A 124 4.62 -1.97 8.17
N ILE A 125 4.12 -3.15 7.73
CA ILE A 125 2.72 -3.31 7.30
C ILE A 125 1.79 -2.97 8.47
N LEU A 126 2.04 -3.54 9.66
CA LEU A 126 1.18 -3.33 10.82
C LEU A 126 1.24 -1.90 11.36
N ARG A 127 2.41 -1.25 11.30
CA ARG A 127 2.59 0.17 11.64
C ARG A 127 1.73 1.06 10.73
N GLY A 128 1.78 0.83 9.42
CA GLY A 128 0.91 1.52 8.46
C GLY A 128 -0.59 1.22 8.67
N LEU A 129 -0.95 -0.03 8.97
CA LEU A 129 -2.33 -0.42 9.24
C LEU A 129 -2.88 0.21 10.54
N LYS A 130 -2.10 0.25 11.63
CA LYS A 130 -2.46 0.94 12.88
C LYS A 130 -2.87 2.38 12.59
N TYR A 131 -2.07 3.08 11.79
CA TYR A 131 -2.34 4.47 11.41
C TYR A 131 -3.67 4.61 10.67
N ILE A 132 -3.92 3.89 9.58
CA ILE A 132 -5.18 4.02 8.82
C ILE A 132 -6.40 3.48 9.56
N HIS A 133 -6.23 2.45 10.40
CA HIS A 133 -7.31 1.88 11.21
C HIS A 133 -7.75 2.82 12.31
N SER A 134 -6.81 3.55 12.94
CA SER A 134 -7.14 4.63 13.87
C SER A 134 -7.93 5.78 13.20
N ALA A 135 -7.77 5.96 11.89
CA ALA A 135 -8.54 6.91 11.08
C ALA A 135 -9.93 6.39 10.67
N GLY A 136 -10.29 5.16 11.03
CA GLY A 136 -11.53 4.50 10.62
C GLY A 136 -11.55 4.11 9.15
N VAL A 137 -10.37 3.94 8.53
CA VAL A 137 -10.22 3.59 7.12
C VAL A 137 -9.81 2.13 6.98
N ILE A 138 -10.56 1.36 6.18
CA ILE A 138 -10.26 -0.04 5.86
C ILE A 138 -9.64 -0.09 4.47
N HIS A 139 -8.50 -0.76 4.28
CA HIS A 139 -7.81 -0.84 2.99
C HIS A 139 -8.57 -1.73 1.98
N ARG A 140 -9.03 -2.91 2.42
CA ARG A 140 -9.88 -3.90 1.71
C ARG A 140 -9.26 -4.66 0.53
N ASP A 141 -8.13 -4.23 -0.01
CA ASP A 141 -7.43 -4.94 -1.09
C ASP A 141 -5.93 -5.05 -0.81
N LEU A 142 -5.59 -5.32 0.46
CA LEU A 142 -4.20 -5.52 0.84
C LEU A 142 -3.70 -6.84 0.23
N LYS A 143 -2.61 -6.75 -0.53
CA LYS A 143 -1.97 -7.86 -1.23
C LYS A 143 -0.52 -7.48 -1.55
N PRO A 144 0.38 -8.44 -1.83
CA PRO A 144 1.79 -8.15 -2.03
C PRO A 144 2.10 -7.15 -3.16
N SER A 145 1.26 -7.07 -4.22
CA SER A 145 1.46 -6.08 -5.30
C SER A 145 1.10 -4.65 -4.90
N ASN A 146 0.42 -4.47 -3.76
CA ASN A 146 0.04 -3.17 -3.20
C ASN A 146 0.96 -2.77 -2.03
N ILE A 147 2.06 -3.50 -1.86
CA ILE A 147 3.12 -3.20 -0.90
C ILE A 147 4.37 -2.91 -1.73
N LEU A 148 4.73 -1.63 -1.81
CA LEU A 148 5.91 -1.17 -2.52
C LEU A 148 7.12 -1.24 -1.58
N VAL A 149 8.30 -1.53 -2.10
CA VAL A 149 9.55 -1.69 -1.32
C VAL A 149 10.69 -0.98 -2.02
N ASN A 150 11.49 -0.22 -1.26
CA ASN A 150 12.70 0.44 -1.76
C ASN A 150 13.97 -0.41 -1.52
N GLU A 151 15.13 0.10 -1.93
CA GLU A 151 16.42 -0.60 -1.80
C GLU A 151 16.86 -0.79 -0.34
N ASN A 152 16.39 0.07 0.57
CA ASN A 152 16.66 0.01 2.00
C ASN A 152 15.72 -0.94 2.77
N CYS A 153 14.83 -1.65 2.06
CA CYS A 153 13.78 -2.48 2.65
C CYS A 153 12.73 -1.70 3.46
N ASP A 154 12.56 -0.40 3.20
CA ASP A 154 11.39 0.33 3.66
C ASP A 154 10.22 0.04 2.73
N LEU A 155 9.04 -0.21 3.30
CA LEU A 155 7.84 -0.49 2.54
C LEU A 155 6.80 0.60 2.69
N LYS A 156 5.99 0.76 1.63
CA LYS A 156 4.83 1.65 1.58
C LYS A 156 3.61 0.93 1.04
N ILE A 157 2.51 1.00 1.79
CA ILE A 157 1.20 0.50 1.36
C ILE A 157 0.61 1.49 0.34
N CYS A 158 0.09 0.98 -0.78
CA CYS A 158 -0.50 1.78 -1.85
C CYS A 158 -1.88 1.26 -2.32
N ASP A 159 -2.53 2.00 -3.23
CA ASP A 159 -3.83 1.69 -3.83
C ASP A 159 -5.04 1.70 -2.87
N PHE A 160 -5.33 2.89 -2.32
CA PHE A 160 -6.50 3.15 -1.49
C PHE A 160 -7.81 3.32 -2.28
N GLY A 161 -7.85 3.00 -3.58
CA GLY A 161 -9.05 3.19 -4.40
C GLY A 161 -10.27 2.42 -3.88
N LEU A 162 -10.03 1.33 -3.15
CA LEU A 162 -11.05 0.47 -2.57
C LEU A 162 -11.34 0.75 -1.10
N ALA A 163 -10.58 1.65 -0.49
CA ALA A 163 -10.72 1.96 0.92
C ALA A 163 -12.07 2.60 1.22
N ARG A 164 -12.66 2.28 2.38
CA ARG A 164 -14.01 2.72 2.81
C ARG A 164 -14.13 2.75 4.34
N VAL A 165 -15.21 3.35 4.83
CA VAL A 165 -15.77 3.08 6.18
C VAL A 165 -16.45 1.70 6.19
N LYS A 166 -16.58 1.14 7.39
CA LYS A 166 -17.48 0.05 7.78
C LYS A 166 -18.86 0.16 7.09
N GLU A 167 -19.12 -0.60 6.02
CA GLU A 167 -20.36 -0.52 5.23
C GLU A 167 -21.03 -1.89 5.01
N HIS A 168 -22.34 -1.85 4.70
CA HIS A 168 -23.27 -2.98 4.67
C HIS A 168 -23.43 -3.70 3.31
N GLN A 169 -22.79 -3.26 2.23
CA GLN A 169 -22.99 -3.87 0.90
C GLN A 169 -21.69 -4.03 0.10
N MET A 170 -21.60 -5.13 -0.64
CA MET A 170 -20.54 -5.40 -1.62
C MET A 170 -21.03 -5.09 -3.03
N THR A 171 -20.27 -4.31 -3.79
CA THR A 171 -20.32 -4.35 -5.25
C THR A 171 -19.26 -5.34 -5.74
N GLY A 172 -19.61 -6.19 -6.71
CA GLY A 172 -18.81 -7.33 -7.17
C GLY A 172 -17.39 -6.96 -7.61
N TYR A 173 -16.40 -7.83 -7.34
CA TYR A 173 -14.98 -7.49 -7.44
C TYR A 173 -14.13 -8.40 -8.33
N VAL A 174 -13.53 -7.80 -9.35
CA VAL A 174 -12.50 -8.30 -10.28
C VAL A 174 -11.10 -7.97 -9.74
N SER A 175 -10.61 -8.72 -8.74
CA SER A 175 -9.23 -8.62 -8.22
C SER A 175 -8.83 -9.99 -7.65
N THR A 176 -7.54 -10.21 -7.44
CA THR A 176 -6.96 -11.41 -6.83
C THR A 176 -7.63 -11.68 -5.48
N ARG A 177 -8.22 -12.86 -5.31
CA ARG A 177 -9.02 -13.21 -4.13
C ARG A 177 -8.23 -13.86 -2.99
N TYR A 178 -6.96 -14.16 -3.20
CA TYR A 178 -6.14 -14.98 -2.29
C TYR A 178 -5.99 -14.41 -0.88
N TYR A 179 -6.04 -13.09 -0.76
CA TYR A 179 -5.86 -12.35 0.48
C TYR A 179 -7.19 -11.88 1.11
N ARG A 180 -8.34 -12.23 0.53
CA ARG A 180 -9.64 -11.77 1.03
C ARG A 180 -10.08 -12.58 2.25
N ALA A 181 -10.59 -11.86 3.23
CA ALA A 181 -11.15 -12.43 4.45
C ALA A 181 -12.43 -13.24 4.17
N PRO A 182 -12.70 -14.32 4.94
CA PRO A 182 -13.85 -15.19 4.73
C PRO A 182 -15.18 -14.44 4.85
N GLU A 183 -15.32 -13.45 5.72
CA GLU A 183 -16.52 -12.64 5.89
C GLU A 183 -16.88 -11.80 4.65
N ILE A 184 -15.87 -11.37 3.87
CA ILE A 184 -16.09 -10.72 2.58
C ILE A 184 -16.68 -11.73 1.60
N MET A 185 -16.23 -12.98 1.64
CA MET A 185 -16.71 -14.01 0.72
C MET A 185 -18.09 -14.56 1.11
N LEU A 186 -18.37 -14.60 2.41
CA LEU A 186 -19.63 -15.08 2.99
C LEU A 186 -20.72 -14.01 3.00
N THR A 187 -20.48 -12.82 2.42
CA THR A 187 -21.42 -11.70 2.33
C THR A 187 -21.96 -11.26 3.69
N TRP A 188 -21.11 -11.26 4.72
CA TRP A 188 -21.50 -10.72 6.02
C TRP A 188 -21.82 -9.24 5.84
N GLN A 189 -22.99 -8.81 6.31
CA GLN A 189 -23.42 -7.42 6.18
C GLN A 189 -22.58 -6.44 6.98
N ARG A 190 -21.66 -6.90 7.85
CA ARG A 190 -20.80 -6.02 8.64
C ARG A 190 -19.40 -6.61 8.72
N TYR A 191 -18.46 -5.95 8.06
CA TYR A 191 -17.02 -6.18 8.21
C TYR A 191 -16.34 -4.85 8.56
N GLY A 192 -15.24 -4.91 9.30
CA GLY A 192 -14.47 -3.74 9.73
C GLY A 192 -13.03 -3.82 9.28
N VAL A 193 -12.15 -3.17 10.04
CA VAL A 193 -10.70 -3.13 9.80
C VAL A 193 -10.06 -4.52 9.82
N GLU A 194 -10.70 -5.48 10.49
CA GLU A 194 -10.24 -6.84 10.72
C GLU A 194 -10.05 -7.65 9.43
N VAL A 195 -10.61 -7.20 8.30
CA VAL A 195 -10.37 -7.80 6.98
C VAL A 195 -8.93 -7.61 6.52
N ASP A 196 -8.31 -6.48 6.85
CA ASP A 196 -6.92 -6.18 6.47
C ASP A 196 -5.94 -7.03 7.31
N LEU A 197 -6.35 -7.43 8.52
CA LEU A 197 -5.56 -8.28 9.43
C LEU A 197 -5.55 -9.72 8.90
N TRP A 198 -6.66 -10.20 8.34
CA TRP A 198 -6.67 -11.45 7.59
C TRP A 198 -5.74 -11.40 6.38
N SER A 199 -5.83 -10.32 5.58
CA SER A 199 -4.93 -10.15 4.43
C SER A 199 -3.47 -10.13 4.85
N THR A 200 -3.15 -9.48 5.97
CA THR A 200 -1.80 -9.47 6.56
C THR A 200 -1.34 -10.87 6.96
N GLY A 201 -2.21 -11.68 7.57
CA GLY A 201 -1.92 -13.10 7.84
C GLY A 201 -1.61 -13.90 6.58
N CYS A 202 -2.40 -13.73 5.51
CA CYS A 202 -2.11 -14.37 4.22
C CYS A 202 -0.76 -13.93 3.62
N ILE A 203 -0.43 -12.64 3.73
CA ILE A 203 0.84 -12.08 3.23
C ILE A 203 2.01 -12.61 4.05
N LEU A 204 1.90 -12.65 5.39
CA LEU A 204 2.92 -13.23 6.28
C LEU A 204 3.15 -14.71 5.93
N ALA A 205 2.10 -15.51 5.78
CA ALA A 205 2.22 -16.91 5.38
C ALA A 205 2.92 -17.09 4.02
N GLU A 206 2.64 -16.21 3.06
CA GLU A 206 3.28 -16.22 1.74
C GLU A 206 4.75 -15.81 1.83
N MET A 207 5.09 -14.77 2.60
CA MET A 207 6.49 -14.39 2.85
C MET A 207 7.29 -15.52 3.51
N LEU A 208 6.68 -16.25 4.46
CA LEU A 208 7.32 -17.36 5.17
C LEU A 208 7.51 -18.62 4.31
N SER A 209 6.61 -18.88 3.34
CA SER A 209 6.62 -20.13 2.57
C SER A 209 6.98 -19.98 1.09
N GLY A 210 7.09 -18.73 0.60
CA GLY A 210 7.33 -18.40 -0.81
C GLY A 210 6.14 -18.69 -1.74
N LYS A 211 4.97 -19.05 -1.22
CA LYS A 211 3.78 -19.41 -2.03
C LYS A 211 2.49 -18.87 -1.40
N PRO A 212 1.50 -18.46 -2.21
CA PRO A 212 0.22 -17.99 -1.68
C PRO A 212 -0.47 -19.05 -0.81
N LEU A 213 -0.96 -18.63 0.36
CA LEU A 213 -1.60 -19.54 1.32
C LEU A 213 -2.92 -20.13 0.77
N PHE A 214 -3.72 -19.30 0.10
CA PHE A 214 -5.03 -19.69 -0.43
C PHE A 214 -5.17 -19.31 -1.92
N PRO A 215 -4.62 -20.10 -2.86
CA PRO A 215 -4.68 -19.81 -4.29
C PRO A 215 -6.01 -20.24 -4.94
N GLY A 216 -7.13 -19.68 -4.49
CA GLY A 216 -8.48 -20.11 -4.92
C GLY A 216 -8.88 -19.69 -6.34
N LYS A 217 -9.34 -20.66 -7.13
CA LYS A 217 -9.76 -20.47 -8.54
C LYS A 217 -11.03 -19.63 -8.68
N ASP A 218 -11.95 -19.76 -7.72
CA ASP A 218 -13.20 -19.01 -7.62
C ASP A 218 -13.58 -18.81 -6.14
N HIS A 219 -14.70 -18.15 -5.86
CA HIS A 219 -15.13 -17.86 -4.49
C HIS A 219 -15.42 -19.11 -3.65
N ILE A 220 -15.94 -20.18 -4.27
CA ILE A 220 -16.25 -21.43 -3.58
C ILE A 220 -14.97 -22.19 -3.29
N ASN A 221 -14.07 -22.30 -4.27
CA ASN A 221 -12.79 -22.95 -4.09
C ASN A 221 -11.90 -22.23 -3.07
N GLN A 222 -11.87 -20.88 -3.09
CA GLN A 222 -11.18 -20.09 -2.08
C GLN A 222 -11.72 -20.40 -0.67
N PHE A 223 -13.03 -20.50 -0.50
CA PHE A 223 -13.64 -20.78 0.79
C PHE A 223 -13.31 -22.21 1.26
N TYR A 224 -13.32 -23.17 0.34
CA TYR A 224 -12.88 -24.53 0.61
C TYR A 224 -11.43 -24.61 1.10
N LEU A 225 -10.51 -23.86 0.49
CA LEU A 225 -9.10 -23.82 0.93
C LEU A 225 -8.96 -23.28 2.36
N ILE A 226 -9.75 -22.27 2.72
CA ILE A 226 -9.78 -21.71 4.07
C ILE A 226 -10.25 -22.78 5.08
N ILE A 227 -11.35 -23.48 4.77
CA ILE A 227 -11.92 -24.54 5.61
C ILE A 227 -10.98 -25.74 5.71
N ASP A 228 -10.25 -26.06 4.64
CA ASP A 228 -9.27 -27.14 4.61
C ASP A 228 -8.08 -26.88 5.56
N LEU A 229 -7.75 -25.61 5.81
CA LEU A 229 -6.73 -25.18 6.75
C LEU A 229 -7.28 -25.03 8.18
N LEU A 230 -8.35 -24.25 8.35
CA LEU A 230 -8.88 -23.84 9.65
C LEU A 230 -9.94 -24.80 10.23
N GLY A 231 -10.34 -25.82 9.48
CA GLY A 231 -11.46 -26.68 9.84
C GLY A 231 -12.82 -26.00 9.60
N ASN A 232 -13.89 -26.64 10.05
CA ASN A 232 -15.24 -26.09 9.92
C ASN A 232 -15.39 -24.80 10.76
N PRO A 233 -16.15 -23.81 10.27
CA PRO A 233 -16.37 -22.59 11.03
C PRO A 233 -17.23 -22.90 12.26
N PRO A 234 -16.97 -22.27 13.41
CA PRO A 234 -17.81 -22.42 14.60
C PRO A 234 -19.28 -22.10 14.32
N HIS A 235 -20.21 -22.70 15.08
CA HIS A 235 -21.65 -22.45 14.91
C HIS A 235 -22.01 -20.96 14.97
N GLU A 236 -21.39 -20.20 15.88
CA GLU A 236 -21.59 -18.75 16.01
C GLU A 236 -21.20 -17.98 14.73
N VAL A 237 -20.16 -18.44 14.03
CA VAL A 237 -19.70 -17.87 12.76
C VAL A 237 -20.69 -18.20 11.64
N ILE A 238 -21.26 -19.42 11.65
CA ILE A 238 -22.28 -19.85 10.69
C ILE A 238 -23.57 -19.04 10.86
N ASP A 239 -23.98 -18.76 12.10
CA ASP A 239 -25.21 -18.03 12.41
C ASP A 239 -25.17 -16.56 11.94
N ARG A 240 -23.97 -15.98 11.78
CA ARG A 240 -23.77 -14.63 11.23
C ARG A 240 -23.85 -14.57 9.70
N ILE A 241 -23.85 -15.70 8.99
CA ILE A 241 -23.93 -15.74 7.53
C ILE A 241 -25.33 -15.32 7.07
N CYS A 242 -25.43 -14.22 6.32
CA CYS A 242 -26.71 -13.68 5.85
C CYS A 242 -27.30 -14.45 4.65
N SER A 243 -26.47 -15.14 3.87
CA SER A 243 -26.88 -15.88 2.66
C SER A 243 -27.32 -17.31 3.00
N LYS A 244 -28.60 -17.63 2.79
CA LYS A 244 -29.15 -18.98 2.99
C LYS A 244 -28.44 -20.05 2.15
N ASN A 245 -28.11 -19.73 0.89
CA ASN A 245 -27.37 -20.65 0.01
C ASN A 245 -25.97 -20.94 0.56
N THR A 246 -25.30 -19.91 1.05
CA THR A 246 -23.96 -20.04 1.65
C THR A 246 -24.01 -20.90 2.92
N VAL A 247 -25.02 -20.69 3.78
CA VAL A 247 -25.24 -21.54 4.97
C VAL A 247 -25.44 -23.00 4.59
N GLN A 248 -26.25 -23.28 3.55
CA GLN A 248 -26.48 -24.65 3.08
C GLN A 248 -25.20 -25.30 2.57
N ILE A 249 -24.38 -24.58 1.79
CA ILE A 249 -23.08 -25.06 1.32
C ILE A 249 -22.20 -25.40 2.51
N VAL A 250 -22.03 -24.48 3.46
CA VAL A 250 -21.21 -24.68 4.66
C VAL A 250 -21.68 -25.90 5.47
N LYS A 251 -23.00 -26.05 5.66
CA LYS A 251 -23.59 -27.20 6.37
C LYS A 251 -23.47 -28.53 5.61
N SER A 252 -23.36 -28.50 4.28
CA SER A 252 -23.15 -29.69 3.47
C SER A 252 -21.69 -30.15 3.41
N LEU A 253 -20.74 -29.33 3.83
CA LEU A 253 -19.34 -29.72 3.90
C LEU A 253 -19.17 -30.80 4.98
N GLY A 254 -18.45 -31.87 4.64
CA GLY A 254 -18.05 -32.88 5.63
C GLY A 254 -17.25 -32.27 6.77
N ASN A 255 -17.27 -32.92 7.93
CA ASN A 255 -16.53 -32.46 9.11
C ASN A 255 -15.02 -32.49 8.85
N ARG A 256 -14.34 -31.36 9.10
CA ARG A 256 -12.90 -31.16 8.92
C ARG A 256 -12.31 -30.57 10.19
N GLN A 257 -11.20 -31.15 10.60
CA GLN A 257 -10.42 -30.64 11.72
C GLN A 257 -9.42 -29.59 11.24
N PRO A 258 -9.13 -28.56 12.07
CA PRO A 258 -8.08 -27.60 11.77
C PRO A 258 -6.73 -28.31 11.63
N ARG A 259 -5.93 -27.86 10.66
CA ARG A 259 -4.53 -28.27 10.53
C ARG A 259 -3.69 -27.47 11.50
N CYS A 260 -2.68 -28.12 12.08
CA CYS A 260 -1.72 -27.44 12.94
C CYS A 260 -0.76 -26.59 12.09
N LEU A 261 -0.87 -25.25 12.18
CA LEU A 261 0.05 -24.36 11.47
C LEU A 261 1.51 -24.59 11.87
N ARG A 262 1.78 -24.91 13.14
CA ARG A 262 3.13 -25.29 13.61
C ARG A 262 3.72 -26.46 12.85
N THR A 263 2.91 -27.45 12.48
CA THR A 263 3.37 -28.59 11.67
C THR A 263 3.62 -28.17 10.22
N MET A 264 2.80 -27.27 9.67
CA MET A 264 2.96 -26.76 8.30
C MET A 264 4.18 -25.84 8.13
N PHE A 265 4.50 -25.08 9.17
CA PHE A 265 5.61 -24.13 9.25
C PHE A 265 6.66 -24.61 10.25
N SER A 266 7.03 -25.89 10.18
CA SER A 266 7.90 -26.55 11.17
C SER A 266 9.32 -25.98 11.24
N SER A 267 9.82 -25.42 10.14
CA SER A 267 11.13 -24.77 10.03
C SER A 267 11.10 -23.26 10.30
N VAL A 268 9.94 -22.69 10.64
CA VAL A 268 9.77 -21.26 10.89
C VAL A 268 9.82 -20.99 12.40
N ASP A 269 10.23 -19.78 12.78
CA ASP A 269 10.15 -19.28 14.15
C ASP A 269 8.75 -19.49 14.76
N GLU A 270 8.69 -20.05 15.98
CA GLU A 270 7.47 -20.23 16.74
C GLU A 270 6.71 -18.94 17.00
N ALA A 271 7.41 -17.82 17.19
CA ALA A 271 6.78 -16.52 17.38
C ALA A 271 6.04 -16.05 16.12
N ALA A 272 6.60 -16.31 14.93
CA ALA A 272 5.96 -15.96 13.65
C ALA A 272 4.69 -16.77 13.42
N VAL A 273 4.75 -18.09 13.68
CA VAL A 273 3.58 -18.99 13.54
C VAL A 273 2.49 -18.62 14.54
N ASP A 274 2.87 -18.30 15.78
CA ASP A 274 1.94 -17.88 16.83
C ASP A 274 1.26 -16.53 16.52
N LEU A 275 1.95 -15.62 15.83
CA LEU A 275 1.33 -14.39 15.30
C LEU A 275 0.37 -14.72 14.14
N LEU A 276 0.78 -15.61 13.24
CA LEU A 276 -0.02 -16.05 12.10
C LEU A 276 -1.34 -16.69 12.54
N ASP A 277 -1.32 -17.54 13.57
CA ASP A 277 -2.52 -18.15 14.18
C ASP A 277 -3.51 -17.09 14.68
N LYS A 278 -3.02 -15.95 15.19
CA LYS A 278 -3.87 -14.85 15.68
C LYS A 278 -4.47 -13.99 14.56
N PHE A 279 -3.89 -14.01 13.36
CA PHE A 279 -4.49 -13.37 12.18
C PHE A 279 -5.53 -14.26 11.51
N LEU A 280 -5.25 -15.56 11.38
CA LEU A 280 -6.06 -16.51 10.61
C LEU A 280 -7.20 -17.12 11.45
N VAL A 281 -8.06 -16.25 11.97
CA VAL A 281 -9.23 -16.63 12.78
C VAL A 281 -10.53 -16.36 12.02
N PHE A 282 -11.51 -17.27 12.11
CA PHE A 282 -12.80 -17.10 11.45
C PHE A 282 -13.59 -15.90 11.97
N ASP A 283 -13.72 -15.76 13.30
CA ASP A 283 -14.38 -14.58 13.89
C ASP A 283 -13.48 -13.35 13.74
N PRO A 284 -13.86 -12.34 12.95
CA PRO A 284 -13.07 -11.13 12.76
C PRO A 284 -12.79 -10.42 14.08
N HIS A 285 -13.73 -10.45 15.04
CA HIS A 285 -13.57 -9.79 16.34
C HIS A 285 -12.58 -10.50 17.27
N ALA A 286 -12.24 -11.76 16.98
CA ALA A 286 -11.22 -12.51 17.70
C ALA A 286 -9.82 -12.36 17.07
N ARG A 287 -9.72 -11.75 15.88
CA ARG A 287 -8.41 -11.49 15.25
C ARG A 287 -7.66 -10.43 16.03
N ILE A 288 -6.34 -10.62 16.14
CA ILE A 288 -5.46 -9.61 16.71
C ILE A 288 -5.55 -8.31 15.91
N SER A 289 -5.62 -7.18 16.61
CA SER A 289 -5.61 -5.85 16.00
C SER A 289 -4.19 -5.46 15.55
N ALA A 290 -4.05 -4.44 14.71
CA ALA A 290 -2.74 -3.95 14.30
C ALA A 290 -1.91 -3.49 15.50
N SER A 291 -2.52 -2.74 16.43
CA SER A 291 -1.87 -2.28 17.67
C SER A 291 -1.38 -3.45 18.53
N ASN A 292 -2.22 -4.45 18.79
CA ASN A 292 -1.84 -5.59 19.63
C ASN A 292 -0.81 -6.49 18.92
N ALA A 293 -0.83 -6.53 17.58
CA ALA A 293 0.14 -7.29 16.80
C ALA A 293 1.54 -6.66 16.84
N LEU A 294 1.65 -5.33 16.91
CA LEU A 294 2.93 -4.63 17.07
C LEU A 294 3.58 -4.94 18.43
N GLU A 295 2.78 -5.10 19.48
CA GLU A 295 3.24 -5.54 20.81
C GLU A 295 3.60 -7.03 20.89
N HIS A 296 3.37 -7.81 19.83
CA HIS A 296 3.60 -9.25 19.83
C HIS A 296 5.09 -9.57 19.93
N ARG A 297 5.44 -10.66 20.64
CA ARG A 297 6.83 -11.13 20.80
C ARG A 297 7.61 -11.29 19.49
N TYR A 298 6.91 -11.59 18.39
CA TYR A 298 7.53 -11.69 17.08
C TYR A 298 8.04 -10.36 16.55
N LEU A 299 7.51 -9.21 16.99
CA LEU A 299 7.91 -7.89 16.51
C LEU A 299 8.66 -7.07 17.56
N GLN A 300 8.96 -7.67 18.72
CA GLN A 300 9.54 -6.98 19.87
C GLN A 300 10.83 -6.21 19.55
N ILE A 301 11.64 -6.69 18.59
CA ILE A 301 12.89 -6.03 18.22
C ILE A 301 12.71 -4.69 17.48
N TYR A 302 11.54 -4.49 16.86
CA TYR A 302 11.19 -3.27 16.10
C TYR A 302 10.13 -2.42 16.80
N HIS A 303 9.39 -3.00 17.73
CA HIS A 303 8.31 -2.33 18.44
C HIS A 303 8.81 -1.08 19.19
N ASP A 304 8.27 0.08 18.83
CA ASP A 304 8.50 1.35 19.51
C ASP A 304 7.17 2.12 19.62
N PRO A 305 6.53 2.16 20.80
CA PRO A 305 5.28 2.88 21.00
C PRO A 305 5.34 4.38 20.66
N THR A 306 6.53 4.99 20.72
CA THR A 306 6.72 6.42 20.43
C THR A 306 6.84 6.71 18.94
N ASP A 307 7.21 5.70 18.15
CA ASP A 307 7.33 5.76 16.70
C ASP A 307 6.19 4.99 15.99
N GLU A 308 5.10 4.64 16.67
CA GLU A 308 3.95 3.98 16.05
C GLU A 308 2.70 4.87 16.12
N PRO A 309 2.61 5.92 15.30
CA PRO A 309 1.59 6.94 15.44
C PRO A 309 0.18 6.44 15.13
N SER A 310 -0.81 7.12 15.69
CA SER A 310 -2.22 7.02 15.35
C SER A 310 -2.75 8.40 15.00
N VAL A 311 -3.84 8.49 14.23
CA VAL A 311 -4.45 9.79 13.95
C VAL A 311 -5.31 10.24 15.13
N GLU A 312 -5.28 11.54 15.43
CA GLU A 312 -6.11 12.12 16.48
C GLU A 312 -7.59 12.19 16.11
N ARG A 313 -7.89 12.31 14.82
CA ARG A 313 -9.25 12.45 14.30
C ARG A 313 -9.51 11.43 13.19
N PRO A 314 -10.67 10.75 13.21
CA PRO A 314 -11.08 9.92 12.09
C PRO A 314 -11.14 10.72 10.79
N PHE A 315 -10.93 10.03 9.67
CA PHE A 315 -11.06 10.63 8.35
C PHE A 315 -12.51 11.09 8.11
N ASP A 316 -12.69 12.28 7.51
CA ASP A 316 -14.02 12.80 7.20
C ASP A 316 -14.59 12.13 5.95
N TRP A 317 -15.60 11.30 6.16
CA TRP A 317 -16.31 10.55 5.12
C TRP A 317 -17.59 11.23 4.62
N SER A 318 -17.86 12.48 5.01
CA SER A 318 -19.07 13.23 4.63
C SER A 318 -19.33 13.25 3.12
N PHE A 319 -18.27 13.30 2.30
CA PHE A 319 -18.37 13.26 0.84
C PHE A 319 -18.84 11.91 0.28
N ASP A 320 -18.67 10.82 1.02
CA ASP A 320 -18.97 9.47 0.55
C ASP A 320 -20.47 9.15 0.67
N GLY A 321 -21.19 9.77 1.60
CA GLY A 321 -22.65 9.66 1.68
C GLY A 321 -23.38 10.56 0.68
N ALA A 322 -22.73 11.62 0.21
CA ALA A 322 -23.33 12.60 -0.69
C ALA A 322 -23.57 12.01 -2.09
N ARG A 323 -24.77 12.23 -2.63
CA ARG A 323 -25.08 11.99 -4.05
C ARG A 323 -24.49 13.11 -4.89
N LEU A 324 -23.16 13.10 -5.04
CA LEU A 324 -22.45 14.06 -5.86
C LEU A 324 -22.58 13.68 -7.33
N SER A 325 -22.89 14.66 -8.19
CA SER A 325 -22.87 14.45 -9.63
C SER A 325 -21.44 14.28 -10.14
N LYS A 326 -21.30 13.68 -11.32
CA LYS A 326 -20.02 13.56 -12.03
C LYS A 326 -19.35 14.93 -12.21
N GLU A 327 -20.13 15.95 -12.57
CA GLU A 327 -19.66 17.33 -12.81
C GLU A 327 -19.15 17.96 -11.51
N THR A 328 -19.81 17.69 -10.39
CA THR A 328 -19.37 18.18 -9.07
C THR A 328 -18.06 17.53 -8.67
N LEU A 329 -17.94 16.21 -8.79
CA LEU A 329 -16.70 15.48 -8.50
C LEU A 329 -15.54 15.95 -9.38
N LYS A 330 -15.82 16.20 -10.66
CA LYS A 330 -14.87 16.77 -11.61
C LYS A 330 -14.38 18.14 -11.17
N LEU A 331 -15.29 19.06 -10.85
CA LEU A 331 -14.91 20.38 -10.37
C LEU A 331 -14.05 20.30 -9.10
N MET A 332 -14.43 19.45 -8.13
CA MET A 332 -13.66 19.27 -6.90
C MET A 332 -12.25 18.71 -7.15
N MET A 333 -12.08 17.81 -8.11
CA MET A 333 -10.75 17.28 -8.49
C MET A 333 -9.91 18.30 -9.24
N HIS A 334 -10.51 19.09 -10.15
CA HIS A 334 -9.81 20.21 -10.78
C HIS A 334 -9.35 21.24 -9.75
N VAL A 335 -10.21 21.64 -8.81
CA VAL A 335 -9.83 22.56 -7.72
C VAL A 335 -8.70 21.96 -6.88
N SER A 336 -8.73 20.65 -6.62
CA SER A 336 -7.66 19.98 -5.86
C SER A 336 -6.32 19.95 -6.59
N SER A 337 -6.34 19.90 -7.92
CA SER A 337 -5.17 19.96 -8.81
C SER A 337 -4.64 21.39 -8.93
N VAL A 338 -5.50 22.37 -9.21
CA VAL A 338 -5.11 23.78 -9.28
C VAL A 338 -4.53 24.27 -7.95
N TYR A 339 -5.09 23.82 -6.81
CA TYR A 339 -4.54 24.16 -5.51
C TYR A 339 -3.13 23.58 -5.29
N ALA A 340 -2.82 22.41 -5.85
CA ALA A 340 -1.47 21.86 -5.80
C ALA A 340 -0.50 22.72 -6.63
N GLU A 341 -0.89 23.10 -7.85
CA GLU A 341 -0.10 23.99 -8.71
C GLU A 341 0.19 25.35 -8.05
N VAL A 342 -0.79 25.94 -7.36
CA VAL A 342 -0.62 27.22 -6.65
C VAL A 342 0.34 27.10 -5.46
N LEU A 343 0.28 26.01 -4.69
CA LEU A 343 1.23 25.79 -3.59
C LEU A 343 2.66 25.63 -4.10
N ASP A 344 2.86 24.86 -5.17
CA ASP A 344 4.18 24.66 -5.78
C ASP A 344 4.76 25.96 -6.34
N TYR A 345 3.91 26.82 -6.95
CA TYR A 345 4.33 28.14 -7.43
C TYR A 345 4.88 29.00 -6.29
N HIS A 346 4.18 29.08 -5.16
CA HIS A 346 4.62 29.89 -4.02
C HIS A 346 5.88 29.34 -3.34
N GLN A 347 6.06 28.01 -3.27
CA GLN A 347 7.30 27.43 -2.75
C GLN A 347 8.50 27.69 -3.67
N SER A 348 8.30 27.67 -4.99
CA SER A 348 9.36 27.98 -5.96
C SER A 348 9.77 29.46 -5.95
N ASP A 349 8.83 30.37 -5.70
CA ASP A 349 9.09 31.81 -5.61
C ASP A 349 9.84 32.19 -4.31
N GLU A 350 9.53 31.54 -3.18
CA GLU A 350 10.26 31.71 -1.92
C GLU A 350 11.72 31.24 -2.00
N LEU A 351 12.00 30.19 -2.80
CA LEU A 351 13.36 29.71 -3.10
C LEU A 351 14.08 30.60 -4.13
N ALA A 352 13.35 31.29 -5.00
CA ALA A 352 13.90 32.21 -6.01
C ALA A 352 14.19 33.62 -5.46
N HIS A 353 13.50 34.02 -4.38
CA HIS A 353 13.65 35.32 -3.73
C HIS A 353 13.76 35.18 -2.20
N PRO A 354 14.97 34.94 -1.64
CA PRO A 354 15.15 35.17 -0.23
C PRO A 354 14.88 36.66 0.01
N VAL A 355 13.80 36.96 0.73
CA VAL A 355 13.49 38.32 1.18
C VAL A 355 14.63 38.75 2.10
N THR A 356 15.62 39.44 1.55
CA THR A 356 16.56 40.24 2.33
C THR A 356 15.77 41.35 3.00
N LEU A 357 15.41 41.14 4.26
CA LEU A 357 15.04 42.22 5.15
C LEU A 357 16.27 43.13 5.25
N ALA A 358 16.22 44.26 4.55
CA ALA A 358 17.17 45.33 4.73
C ALA A 358 16.94 45.95 6.12
N GLU A 359 17.84 45.69 7.05
CA GLU A 359 17.92 46.46 8.29
C GLU A 359 18.56 47.82 7.99
N GLU A 360 17.82 48.91 8.22
CA GLU A 360 18.39 50.25 8.26
C GLU A 360 19.27 50.43 9.51
N PRO A 361 20.34 51.26 9.44
CA PRO A 361 21.32 51.35 10.50
C PRO A 361 20.84 52.29 11.61
N MET A 362 20.68 51.75 12.83
CA MET A 362 20.54 52.57 14.03
C MET A 362 21.87 52.64 14.78
N SER A 363 22.42 53.84 14.85
CA SER A 363 23.59 54.20 15.66
C SER A 363 23.26 54.14 17.16
N GLY A 364 24.16 53.56 17.96
CA GLY A 364 24.12 53.68 19.41
C GLY A 364 25.02 52.66 20.08
N ALA A 365 26.24 53.09 20.41
CA ALA A 365 27.15 52.37 21.28
C ALA A 365 26.53 52.19 22.68
N ASP A 366 26.65 50.99 23.25
CA ASP A 366 27.37 50.72 24.50
C ASP A 366 26.89 49.42 25.20
N LEU A 367 27.88 48.71 25.76
CA LEU A 367 27.81 47.63 26.76
C LEU A 367 27.54 46.19 26.30
N LEU A 368 28.62 45.47 25.99
CA LEU A 368 28.75 44.04 26.28
C LEU A 368 29.08 43.84 27.77
N PRO A 369 28.73 42.66 28.32
CA PRO A 369 29.84 41.80 28.76
C PRO A 369 29.72 40.34 28.29
N ASN A 370 30.90 39.81 27.98
CA ASN A 370 31.27 38.40 27.82
C ASN A 370 30.56 37.46 28.79
N PHE A 371 30.18 36.26 28.31
CA PHE A 371 30.54 35.02 29.00
C PHE A 371 30.79 33.89 27.99
N SER A 372 32.07 33.60 27.83
CA SER A 372 32.59 32.32 27.37
C SER A 372 32.51 31.27 28.49
N THR A 373 32.39 30.01 28.05
CA THR A 373 32.83 28.76 28.70
C THR A 373 32.08 28.23 29.93
N PHE A 374 31.66 26.95 29.84
CA PHE A 374 32.01 25.78 30.68
C PHE A 374 30.86 24.72 30.62
N PRO A 375 31.06 23.45 31.02
CA PRO A 375 32.06 22.46 30.59
C PRO A 375 31.44 21.10 30.20
N VAL A 376 32.20 20.31 29.45
CA VAL A 376 32.00 18.86 29.28
C VAL A 376 32.62 18.13 30.49
N PRO A 377 31.96 17.14 31.14
CA PRO A 377 32.62 16.24 32.05
C PRO A 377 32.96 14.89 31.38
N GLY A 378 34.27 14.65 31.26
CA GLY A 378 34.94 13.52 31.90
C GLY A 378 34.58 12.09 31.46
N ARG A 379 35.45 11.53 30.62
CA ARG A 379 35.63 10.09 30.41
C ARG A 379 36.65 9.60 31.46
N GLU A 380 36.28 8.62 32.28
CA GLU A 380 37.26 7.76 32.97
C GLU A 380 37.19 6.36 32.37
N THR A 381 38.39 5.82 32.18
CA THR A 381 38.72 4.57 31.53
C THR A 381 38.62 3.42 32.53
N ASP A 382 37.91 2.35 32.16
CA ASP A 382 38.25 1.02 32.66
C ASP A 382 38.16 0.00 31.52
N THR A 383 39.26 -0.72 31.38
CA THR A 383 39.57 -1.68 30.34
C THR A 383 39.01 -3.06 30.70
N ASN A 384 38.22 -3.66 29.81
CA ASN A 384 38.21 -5.11 29.65
C ASN A 384 37.93 -5.47 28.17
N PRO A 385 38.78 -6.25 27.50
CA PRO A 385 38.69 -6.51 26.07
C PRO A 385 37.94 -7.82 25.83
N ASP A 386 36.71 -7.77 25.33
CA ASP A 386 36.07 -8.86 24.57
C ASP A 386 34.68 -8.42 24.07
N SER A 387 34.67 -7.61 23.00
CA SER A 387 33.56 -7.51 22.04
C SER A 387 33.85 -6.41 21.01
N THR A 388 34.82 -6.62 20.14
CA THR A 388 34.93 -5.82 18.91
C THR A 388 34.00 -6.42 17.85
N PHE A 389 32.74 -5.97 17.81
CA PHE A 389 31.96 -6.01 16.56
C PHE A 389 32.31 -4.74 15.79
N SER A 390 33.33 -4.84 14.95
CA SER A 390 33.76 -3.78 14.05
C SER A 390 33.18 -4.04 12.67
N LEU A 391 32.30 -3.11 12.27
CA LEU A 391 32.11 -2.56 10.94
C LEU A 391 31.68 -3.51 9.81
N LEU A 392 30.42 -3.31 9.40
CA LEU A 392 30.05 -2.92 8.03
C LEU A 392 31.20 -3.07 7.02
N GLU A 393 31.19 -4.16 6.26
CA GLU A 393 31.87 -4.16 4.97
C GLU A 393 31.09 -3.26 4.00
N PRO A 394 31.75 -2.33 3.30
CA PRO A 394 31.14 -1.53 2.24
C PRO A 394 30.63 -2.44 1.11
N TRP A 395 29.41 -2.18 0.63
CA TRP A 395 28.83 -2.82 -0.55
C TRP A 395 29.48 -2.30 -1.84
N SER A 396 30.75 -2.65 -2.08
CA SER A 396 31.46 -2.34 -3.32
C SER A 396 31.95 -3.57 -4.10
N THR A 397 31.40 -4.76 -3.81
CA THR A 397 31.80 -6.00 -4.49
C THR A 397 30.64 -6.79 -5.11
N TRP A 398 29.40 -6.30 -5.01
CA TRP A 398 28.26 -6.97 -5.61
C TRP A 398 27.84 -6.21 -6.87
N ASP A 399 28.19 -6.80 -8.00
CA ASP A 399 27.89 -6.31 -9.34
C ASP A 399 26.38 -6.42 -9.58
N ILE A 400 25.63 -5.35 -9.26
CA ILE A 400 24.21 -5.19 -9.64
C ILE A 400 24.09 -4.67 -11.09
N GLY A 401 25.20 -4.62 -11.83
CA GLY A 401 25.26 -4.35 -13.26
C GLY A 401 24.81 -5.56 -14.09
N GLY A 402 23.54 -5.91 -14.05
CA GLY A 402 23.04 -7.04 -14.82
C GLY A 402 21.53 -7.25 -14.88
N LEU A 403 20.72 -6.32 -14.36
CA LEU A 403 19.29 -6.32 -14.67
C LEU A 403 19.11 -5.74 -16.07
N ASP A 404 19.15 -6.61 -17.07
CA ASP A 404 18.56 -6.32 -18.36
C ASP A 404 17.06 -6.06 -18.16
N LEU A 405 16.68 -4.79 -18.17
CA LEU A 405 15.29 -4.33 -18.12
C LEU A 405 14.59 -4.49 -19.48
N SER A 406 15.22 -5.12 -20.47
CA SER A 406 14.55 -5.44 -21.73
C SER A 406 13.62 -6.65 -21.54
N LEU A 407 12.35 -6.44 -21.90
CA LEU A 407 11.34 -7.48 -21.99
C LEU A 407 11.82 -8.57 -22.97
N PRO A 408 11.92 -9.86 -22.58
CA PRO A 408 11.91 -10.91 -23.58
C PRO A 408 10.51 -10.98 -24.18
N ALA A 409 10.40 -10.54 -25.44
CA ALA A 409 9.25 -10.86 -26.27
C ALA A 409 9.29 -12.36 -26.56
N SER A 410 8.40 -13.14 -25.95
CA SER A 410 8.08 -14.48 -26.46
C SER A 410 6.66 -14.90 -26.10
N ASP A 411 5.88 -15.04 -27.18
CA ASP A 411 4.92 -16.09 -27.47
C ASP A 411 3.61 -16.15 -26.67
N TYR A 412 2.71 -15.23 -27.02
CA TYR A 412 1.27 -15.45 -26.86
C TYR A 412 0.75 -16.22 -28.09
N VAL A 413 0.43 -17.51 -27.89
CA VAL A 413 -0.34 -18.30 -28.85
C VAL A 413 -1.83 -18.02 -28.62
N ASP A 414 -2.48 -17.54 -29.66
CA ASP A 414 -3.90 -17.19 -29.73
C ASP A 414 -4.80 -18.44 -29.51
N PRO A 415 -5.71 -18.47 -28.51
CA PRO A 415 -6.74 -19.49 -28.45
C PRO A 415 -7.93 -19.06 -29.32
N ALA A 416 -7.79 -19.18 -30.64
CA ALA A 416 -8.93 -19.15 -31.54
C ALA A 416 -9.81 -20.38 -31.26
N GLY A 417 -10.92 -20.16 -30.53
CA GLY A 417 -12.00 -21.15 -30.41
C GLY A 417 -12.63 -21.43 -31.77
N PRO A 418 -13.16 -22.65 -32.00
CA PRO A 418 -13.58 -23.09 -33.32
C PRO A 418 -14.80 -22.32 -33.83
N SER A 419 -14.67 -21.77 -35.02
CA SER A 419 -15.75 -21.21 -35.83
C SER A 419 -16.80 -22.27 -36.15
N LEU A 420 -18.05 -22.03 -35.72
CA LEU A 420 -19.22 -22.78 -36.15
C LEU A 420 -19.50 -22.52 -37.65
N PRO A 421 -19.83 -23.55 -38.44
CA PRO A 421 -20.13 -23.37 -39.86
C PRO A 421 -21.56 -22.84 -40.05
N THR A 422 -21.66 -21.72 -40.77
CA THR A 422 -22.93 -21.22 -41.33
C THR A 422 -23.25 -22.05 -42.56
N THR A 423 -24.17 -23.01 -42.43
CA THR A 423 -24.76 -23.70 -43.59
C THR A 423 -25.95 -22.89 -44.09
N ILE A 424 -25.90 -22.56 -45.38
CA ILE A 424 -26.97 -21.98 -46.19
C ILE A 424 -28.07 -23.02 -46.38
N GLY A 425 -29.33 -22.59 -46.24
CA GLY A 425 -30.54 -23.38 -46.51
C GLY A 425 -31.79 -22.62 -46.09
#